data_AF-A0A834EFH7-F1
#
_entry.id   AF-A0A834EFH7-F1
#
_cell.length_a   1.000
_cell.length_b   1.000
_cell.length_c   1.000
_cell.angle_alpha   90.00
_cell.angle_beta   90.00
_cell.angle_gamma   90.00
#
_symmetry.space_group_name_H-M   'P 1'
#
loop_
_entity.id
_entity.type
_entity.pdbx_description
1 polymer ?
#
loop_
_entity_poly.entity_id
_entity_poly.type
_entity_poly.pdbx_seq_one_letter_code
_entity_poly.pdbx_strand_id
1 'polypeptide(L)'
;MLLCPLIFRHEPPRKIERFTLLKSVHIFKKHRVQYEMRTLYRCFELKHLTGSTADVYLEYIQRNLPEGVAMEVTKTKLERLPEHIKEPIWETIPEGREESKS
;
A
#
# COMPACT_ATOMS: atom_id res chain seq x y z
N MET A 1 13.29 -4.11 -24.88
CA MET A 1 12.74 -3.13 -23.91
C MET A 1 11.51 -3.74 -23.23
N LEU A 2 11.65 -4.92 -22.61
CA LEU A 2 10.66 -5.56 -21.75
C LEU A 2 11.46 -6.45 -20.80
N LEU A 3 11.95 -5.87 -19.72
CA LEU A 3 12.51 -6.58 -18.58
C LEU A 3 11.76 -6.04 -17.37
N CYS A 4 10.48 -6.39 -17.29
CA CYS A 4 9.77 -6.30 -16.03
C CYS A 4 10.04 -7.63 -15.33
N PRO A 5 10.95 -7.71 -14.34
CA PRO A 5 11.09 -8.92 -13.55
C PRO A 5 9.83 -9.07 -12.67
N LEU A 6 8.84 -9.76 -13.22
CA LEU A 6 7.59 -10.22 -12.61
C LEU A 6 7.79 -11.73 -12.27
N ILE A 7 7.32 -12.36 -11.19
CA ILE A 7 6.47 -12.02 -10.03
C ILE A 7 6.75 -13.07 -8.95
N PHE A 8 6.94 -12.66 -7.69
CA PHE A 8 6.65 -13.56 -6.57
C PHE A 8 5.14 -13.49 -6.30
N ARG A 9 4.43 -14.59 -6.58
CA ARG A 9 2.97 -14.65 -6.40
C ARG A 9 2.71 -15.28 -5.05
N HIS A 10 2.42 -14.46 -4.06
CA HIS A 10 1.94 -14.94 -2.78
C HIS A 10 0.41 -14.90 -2.76
N GLU A 11 -0.20 -15.93 -2.20
CA GLU A 11 -1.63 -16.01 -1.96
C GLU A 11 -1.86 -15.84 -0.46
N PRO A 12 -2.14 -14.61 0.02
CA PRO A 12 -2.45 -14.41 1.42
C PRO A 12 -3.67 -15.24 1.83
N PRO A 13 -3.79 -15.56 3.14
CA PRO A 13 -4.94 -16.30 3.62
C PRO A 13 -6.23 -15.53 3.31
N ARG A 14 -7.22 -16.27 2.81
CA ARG A 14 -8.56 -15.75 2.55
C ARG A 14 -9.20 -15.24 3.84
N LYS A 15 -9.95 -14.14 3.75
CA LYS A 15 -10.76 -13.63 4.86
C LYS A 15 -12.19 -14.13 4.71
N ILE A 16 -12.72 -14.70 5.78
CA ILE A 16 -14.09 -15.22 5.84
C ILE A 16 -14.82 -14.46 6.94
N GLU A 17 -15.79 -13.65 6.55
CA GLU A 17 -16.64 -12.90 7.48
C GLU A 17 -18.01 -13.56 7.56
N ARG A 18 -18.48 -13.82 8.78
CA ARG A 18 -19.74 -14.51 9.03
C ARG A 18 -20.67 -13.63 9.84
N PHE A 19 -21.90 -13.50 9.36
CA PHE A 19 -22.95 -12.74 10.01
C PHE A 19 -24.14 -13.64 10.29
N THR A 20 -24.69 -13.54 11.51
CA THR A 20 -25.90 -14.30 11.86
C THR A 20 -27.06 -13.34 12.07
N LEU A 21 -28.09 -13.49 11.26
CA LEU A 21 -29.30 -12.68 11.31
C LEU A 21 -30.49 -13.51 11.77
N LEU A 22 -31.50 -12.84 12.32
CA LEU A 22 -32.79 -13.46 12.59
C LEU A 22 -33.48 -13.76 11.25
N LYS A 23 -34.06 -14.96 11.13
CA LYS A 23 -34.81 -15.34 9.93
C LYS A 23 -36.14 -14.59 9.82
N SER A 24 -36.74 -14.25 10.96
CA SER A 24 -38.01 -13.53 11.07
C SER A 24 -37.79 -12.08 11.49
N VAL A 25 -38.73 -11.22 11.11
CA VAL A 25 -38.79 -9.81 11.51
C VAL A 25 -39.04 -9.64 13.02
N HIS A 26 -39.80 -10.54 13.67
CA HIS A 26 -40.18 -10.38 15.09
C HIS A 26 -40.18 -11.70 15.90
N ILE A 27 -39.83 -11.59 17.20
CA ILE A 27 -39.86 -12.58 18.32
C ILE A 27 -39.04 -13.88 18.15
N PHE A 28 -38.84 -14.40 16.95
CA PHE A 28 -38.26 -15.73 16.73
C PHE A 28 -36.72 -15.75 16.81
N LYS A 29 -36.15 -15.74 18.03
CA LYS A 29 -34.69 -15.75 18.27
C LYS A 29 -33.99 -17.08 17.95
N LYS A 30 -34.73 -18.21 17.98
CA LYS A 30 -34.22 -19.56 17.73
C LYS A 30 -33.93 -19.82 16.24
N HIS A 31 -34.67 -19.17 15.34
CA HIS A 31 -34.50 -19.32 13.91
C HIS A 31 -33.51 -18.26 13.39
N ARG A 32 -32.27 -18.68 13.15
CA ARG A 32 -31.20 -17.81 12.63
C ARG A 32 -30.72 -18.28 11.26
N VAL A 33 -30.32 -17.33 10.44
CA VAL A 33 -29.65 -17.58 9.16
C VAL A 33 -28.22 -17.10 9.30
N GLN A 34 -27.26 -17.90 8.82
CA GLN A 34 -25.85 -17.51 8.76
C GLN A 34 -25.52 -17.12 7.33
N TYR A 35 -24.97 -15.93 7.15
CA TYR A 35 -24.42 -15.44 5.90
C TYR A 35 -22.89 -15.45 5.99
N GLU A 36 -22.24 -15.70 4.87
CA GLU A 36 -20.79 -15.70 4.77
C GLU A 36 -20.34 -14.86 3.58
N MET A 37 -19.41 -13.95 3.82
CA MET A 37 -18.70 -13.20 2.79
C MET A 37 -17.25 -13.70 2.74
N ARG A 38 -16.79 -14.05 1.54
CA ARG A 38 -15.44 -14.59 1.32
C ARG A 38 -14.62 -13.62 0.47
N THR A 39 -13.52 -13.15 1.02
CA THR A 39 -12.56 -12.31 0.29
C THR A 39 -11.29 -13.10 0.02
N LEU A 40 -11.02 -13.34 -1.27
CA LEU A 40 -9.82 -14.02 -1.75
C LEU A 40 -8.79 -12.96 -2.17
N TYR A 41 -7.57 -13.07 -1.66
CA TYR A 41 -6.50 -12.13 -1.99
C TYR A 41 -5.47 -12.78 -2.92
N ARG A 42 -4.90 -11.95 -3.80
CA ARG A 42 -3.80 -12.30 -4.70
C ARG A 42 -2.81 -11.15 -4.65
N CYS A 43 -1.57 -11.42 -4.22
CA CYS A 43 -0.52 -10.40 -4.18
C CYS A 43 0.41 -10.57 -5.38
N PHE A 44 0.71 -9.46 -6.04
CA PHE A 44 1.69 -9.39 -7.13
C PHE A 44 2.79 -8.42 -6.73
N GLU A 45 4.00 -8.94 -6.50
CA GLU A 45 5.16 -8.11 -6.21
C GLU A 45 5.97 -7.84 -7.46
N LEU A 46 6.18 -6.55 -7.72
CA LEU A 46 6.88 -6.00 -8.86
C LEU A 46 8.18 -5.36 -8.39
N LYS A 47 9.33 -5.83 -8.89
CA LYS A 47 10.65 -5.29 -8.52
C LYS A 47 11.26 -4.48 -9.66
N HIS A 48 12.08 -3.49 -9.31
CA HIS A 48 12.88 -2.68 -10.24
C HIS A 48 12.07 -2.00 -11.36
N LEU A 49 10.97 -1.34 -11.00
CA LEU A 49 10.18 -0.56 -11.94
C LEU A 49 10.65 0.90 -12.02
N THR A 50 10.61 1.46 -13.23
CA THR A 50 10.66 2.91 -13.44
C THR A 50 9.24 3.49 -13.40
N GLY A 51 9.11 4.79 -13.10
CA GLY A 51 7.81 5.46 -12.99
C GLY A 51 6.94 5.31 -14.24
N SER A 52 7.50 5.57 -15.43
CA SER A 52 6.78 5.45 -16.70
C SER A 52 6.31 4.03 -17.00
N THR A 53 7.11 3.01 -16.67
CA THR A 53 6.74 1.60 -16.87
C THR A 53 5.61 1.20 -15.93
N ALA A 54 5.67 1.63 -14.67
CA ALA A 54 4.65 1.35 -13.68
C ALA A 54 3.30 1.98 -14.06
N ASP A 55 3.31 3.21 -14.58
CA ASP A 55 2.08 3.89 -14.95
C ASP A 55 1.40 3.24 -16.17
N VAL A 56 2.15 2.94 -17.23
CA VAL A 56 1.61 2.23 -18.41
C VAL A 56 1.06 0.84 -18.02
N TYR A 57 1.77 0.13 -17.13
CA TYR A 57 1.33 -1.19 -16.66
C TYR A 57 0.04 -1.11 -15.84
N LEU A 58 -0.06 -0.14 -14.92
CA LEU A 58 -1.26 0.06 -14.11
C LEU A 58 -2.45 0.51 -14.95
N GLU A 59 -2.25 1.38 -15.94
CA GLU A 59 -3.31 1.78 -16.87
C GLU A 59 -3.91 0.56 -17.58
N TYR A 60 -3.08 -0.35 -18.05
CA TYR A 60 -3.55 -1.57 -18.72
C TYR A 60 -4.33 -2.49 -17.77
N ILE A 61 -3.82 -2.73 -16.56
CA ILE A 61 -4.48 -3.61 -15.59
C ILE A 61 -5.81 -3.02 -15.12
N GLN A 62 -5.84 -1.73 -14.79
CA GLN A 62 -7.05 -1.07 -14.30
C GLN A 62 -8.17 -1.10 -15.35
N ARG A 63 -7.82 -0.94 -16.64
CA ARG A 63 -8.79 -1.04 -17.74
C ARG A 63 -9.35 -2.45 -17.93
N ASN A 64 -8.60 -3.48 -17.57
CA ASN A 64 -8.98 -4.89 -17.73
C ASN A 64 -9.38 -5.55 -16.40
N LEU A 65 -9.68 -4.78 -15.35
CA LEU A 65 -10.06 -5.33 -14.07
C LEU A 65 -11.48 -5.91 -14.15
N PRO A 66 -11.69 -7.20 -13.80
CA PRO A 66 -13.01 -7.82 -13.89
C PRO A 66 -13.96 -7.30 -12.79
N GLU A 67 -15.26 -7.40 -13.05
CA GLU A 67 -16.29 -7.01 -12.11
C GLU A 67 -16.22 -7.84 -10.81
N GLY A 68 -16.44 -7.18 -9.67
CA GLY A 68 -16.35 -7.83 -8.36
C GLY A 68 -14.92 -8.05 -7.84
N VAL A 69 -13.90 -7.54 -8.53
CA VAL A 69 -12.52 -7.50 -8.04
C VAL A 69 -12.12 -6.07 -7.73
N ALA A 70 -11.56 -5.86 -6.54
CA ALA A 70 -10.92 -4.61 -6.16
C ALA A 70 -9.40 -4.77 -6.20
N MET A 71 -8.69 -3.72 -6.60
CA MET A 71 -7.23 -3.70 -6.63
C MET A 71 -6.70 -2.59 -5.71
N GLU A 72 -5.78 -2.96 -4.82
CA GLU A 72 -5.01 -2.04 -4.00
C GLU A 72 -3.57 -1.99 -4.53
N VAL A 73 -3.01 -0.78 -4.69
CA VAL A 73 -1.69 -0.58 -5.28
C VAL A 73 -0.80 0.20 -4.31
N THR A 74 0.25 -0.45 -3.81
CA THR A 74 1.25 0.18 -2.95
C THR A 74 2.48 0.53 -3.78
N LYS A 75 2.75 1.83 -3.98
CA LYS A 75 3.93 2.32 -4.71
C LYS A 75 5.03 2.69 -3.72
N THR A 76 6.17 2.01 -3.79
CA THR A 76 7.37 2.37 -3.02
C THR A 76 8.34 3.13 -3.91
N LYS A 77 8.54 4.43 -3.63
CA LYS A 77 9.45 5.28 -4.39
C LYS A 77 10.84 5.26 -3.78
N LEU A 78 11.86 5.05 -4.62
CA LEU A 78 13.25 5.19 -4.22
C LEU A 78 13.65 6.66 -4.40
N GLU A 79 14.02 7.32 -3.30
CA GLU A 79 14.50 8.70 -3.31
C GLU A 79 15.94 8.77 -2.78
N ARG A 80 16.70 9.74 -3.27
CA ARG A 80 18.03 10.04 -2.75
C ARG A 80 17.90 10.87 -1.47
N LEU A 81 18.95 10.85 -0.65
CA LEU A 81 19.02 11.74 0.52
C LEU A 81 18.85 13.20 0.06
N PRO A 82 17.94 13.97 0.69
CA PRO A 82 17.70 15.34 0.29
C PRO A 82 18.91 16.22 0.61
N GLU A 83 19.09 17.28 -0.18
CA GLU A 83 20.31 18.09 -0.19
C GLU A 83 20.62 18.77 1.14
N HIS A 84 19.60 19.22 1.86
CA HIS A 84 19.71 19.91 3.13
C HIS A 84 20.12 19.03 4.32
N ILE A 85 20.14 17.70 4.15
CA ILE A 85 20.58 16.74 5.19
C ILE A 85 22.00 16.24 4.89
N LYS A 86 22.53 16.49 3.69
CA LYS A 86 23.84 15.96 3.27
C LYS A 86 24.98 16.51 4.11
N GLU A 87 24.89 17.77 4.52
CA GLU A 87 25.92 18.44 5.30
C GLU A 87 25.31 18.99 6.60
N PRO A 88 25.91 18.70 7.77
CA PRO A 88 25.44 19.24 9.04
C PRO A 88 25.66 20.75 9.11
N ILE A 89 24.60 21.50 9.41
CA ILE A 89 24.62 22.96 9.54
C ILE A 89 25.48 23.41 10.75
N TRP A 90 25.72 22.53 11.72
CA TRP A 90 26.41 22.87 12.98
C TRP A 90 27.91 23.10 12.86
N GLU A 91 28.54 22.81 11.71
CA GLU A 91 29.98 23.12 11.47
C GLU A 91 30.22 24.57 11.04
N THR A 92 29.18 25.33 10.69
CA THR A 92 29.30 26.71 10.18
C THR A 92 29.04 27.81 11.23
N ILE A 93 28.92 27.46 12.52
CA ILE A 93 28.82 28.45 13.59
C ILE A 93 30.25 28.82 14.02
N PRO A 94 30.77 30.03 13.70
CA PRO A 94 32.02 30.47 14.27
C PRO A 94 31.82 30.74 15.78
N GLU A 95 32.50 29.99 16.63
CA GLU A 95 32.73 30.36 18.03
C GLU A 95 33.60 31.62 18.06
N GLY A 96 32.99 32.80 18.17
CA GLY A 96 33.74 34.04 18.06
C GLY A 96 32.95 35.32 18.29
N ARG A 97 32.39 35.48 19.49
CA ARG A 97 32.12 36.81 20.07
C ARG A 97 32.62 36.82 21.51
N GLU A 98 33.93 37.06 21.67
CA GLU A 98 34.43 37.64 22.90
C GLU A 98 33.89 39.09 22.98
N GLU A 99 32.90 39.31 23.84
CA GLU A 99 32.47 40.65 24.23
C GLU A 99 33.62 41.31 25.01
N SER A 100 34.30 42.25 24.35
CA SER A 100 35.18 43.21 25.01
C SER A 100 34.34 44.15 25.89
N LYS A 101 34.24 43.83 27.19
CA LYS A 101 33.80 44.80 28.20
C LYS A 101 34.95 45.77 28.46
N SER A 102 34.76 47.01 27.99
CA SER A 102 35.44 48.21 28.52
C SER A 102 34.83 48.63 29.85
#